data_AF-A0A4Q4CZK4-F1
#
_entry.id   AF-A0A4Q4CZK4-F1
#
_cell.length_a   1.000
_cell.length_b   1.000
_cell.length_c   1.000
_cell.angle_alpha   90.00
_cell.angle_beta   90.00
_cell.angle_gamma   90.00
#
_symmetry.space_group_name_H-M   'P 1'
#
loop_
_entity.id
_entity.type
_entity.pdbx_description
1 polymer ?
#
loop_
_entity_poly.entity_id
_entity_poly.type
_entity_poly.pdbx_seq_one_letter_code
_entity_poly.pdbx_strand_id
1 'polypeptide(L)' 'VFHQSYFPGMRDELPYPVVMVKLEEGPYLLTNLEGLEPRDLKIGMPLAVRFPGGPEGFILPQFGPEA' A
#
# COMPACT_ATOMS: atom_id res chain seq x y z
N VAL A 1 -2.14 4.78 -8.96
CA VAL A 1 -3.25 3.81 -8.86
C VAL A 1 -3.22 2.91 -10.09
N PHE A 2 -3.24 1.60 -9.86
CA PHE A 2 -3.29 0.60 -10.92
C PHE A 2 -4.75 0.33 -11.29
N HIS A 3 -5.09 0.56 -12.55
CA HIS A 3 -6.42 0.27 -13.12
C HIS A 3 -6.41 -0.94 -14.05
N GLN A 4 -5.22 -1.46 -14.35
CA GLN A 4 -5.02 -2.58 -15.27
C GLN A 4 -4.34 -3.73 -14.54
N SER A 5 -4.79 -4.94 -14.85
CA SER A 5 -4.24 -6.18 -14.30
C SER A 5 -2.96 -6.55 -15.03
N TYR A 6 -1.81 -6.38 -14.38
CA TYR A 6 -0.53 -6.93 -14.85
C TYR A 6 -0.19 -8.28 -14.21
N PHE A 7 -0.79 -8.59 -13.06
CA PHE A 7 -0.52 -9.80 -12.29
C PHE A 7 -1.83 -10.55 -11.97
N PRO A 8 -1.94 -11.85 -12.30
CA PRO A 8 -3.16 -12.62 -12.07
C PRO A 8 -3.67 -12.57 -10.63
N GLY A 9 -2.78 -12.65 -9.64
CA GLY A 9 -3.14 -12.64 -8.22
C GLY A 9 -3.61 -11.29 -7.67
N MET A 10 -3.56 -10.23 -8.47
CA MET A 10 -3.97 -8.87 -8.07
C MET A 10 -5.23 -8.40 -8.80
N ARG A 11 -5.85 -9.27 -9.60
CA ARG A 11 -7.01 -8.93 -10.43
C ARG A 11 -8.20 -8.47 -9.60
N ASP A 12 -8.47 -9.17 -8.51
CA ASP A 12 -9.66 -8.95 -7.68
C ASP A 12 -9.53 -7.71 -6.79
N GLU A 13 -8.33 -7.12 -6.72
CA GLU A 13 -8.06 -5.90 -5.96
C GLU A 13 -8.07 -4.63 -6.81
N LEU A 14 -8.31 -4.75 -8.13
CA LEU A 14 -8.38 -3.57 -8.98
C LEU A 14 -9.66 -2.75 -8.71
N PRO A 15 -9.56 -1.40 -8.71
CA PRO A 15 -8.33 -0.61 -8.75
C PRO A 15 -7.67 -0.53 -7.38
N TYR A 16 -6.34 -0.68 -7.32
CA TYR A 16 -5.59 -0.52 -6.07
C TYR A 16 -4.52 0.57 -6.16
N PRO A 17 -4.30 1.33 -5.06
CA PRO A 17 -3.17 2.24 -4.98
C PRO A 17 -1.86 1.48 -4.80
N VAL A 18 -0.82 1.98 -5.46
CA VAL A 18 0.58 1.64 -5.17
C VAL A 18 1.26 2.96 -4.85
N VAL A 19 2.00 2.99 -3.75
CA VAL A 19 2.67 4.18 -3.24
C VAL A 19 4.15 3.93 -3.08
N MET A 20 4.92 5.02 -3.12
CA MET A 20 6.32 5.05 -2.76
C MET A 20 6.44 5.79 -1.44
N VAL A 21 6.64 5.05 -0.35
CA VAL A 21 6.73 5.60 1.01
C VAL A 21 8.18 5.92 1.31
N LYS A 22 8.45 7.15 1.74
CA LYS A 22 9.77 7.51 2.31
C LYS A 22 9.78 7.13 3.78
N LEU A 23 10.63 6.18 4.17
CA LEU A 23 10.80 5.80 5.57
C LEU A 23 11.64 6.86 6.31
N GLU A 24 11.51 6.92 7.63
CA GLU A 24 12.25 7.88 8.47
C GLU A 24 13.77 7.65 8.39
N GLU A 25 14.20 6.40 8.19
CA GLU A 25 15.58 6.01 7.98
C GLU A 25 16.15 6.51 6.63
N GLY A 26 15.31 7.04 5.75
CA GLY A 26 15.68 7.62 4.45
C GLY A 26 15.31 6.83 3.18
N PRO A 27 15.22 5.48 3.14
CA PRO A 27 14.93 4.77 1.90
C PRO A 27 13.47 4.91 1.47
N TYR A 28 13.23 4.58 0.20
CA TYR A 28 11.87 4.48 -0.36
C TYR A 28 11.45 3.02 -0.48
N LEU A 29 10.22 2.73 -0.06
CA LEU A 29 9.57 1.43 -0.23
C LEU A 29 8.37 1.57 -1.16
N LEU A 30 8.35 0.78 -2.23
CA LEU A 30 7.18 0.60 -3.09
C LEU A 30 6.26 -0.45 -2.47
N THR A 31 5.02 -0.06 -2.18
CA THR A 31 4.06 -0.92 -1.47
C THR A 31 2.61 -0.48 -1.71
N ASN A 32 1.66 -1.24 -1.18
CA ASN A 32 0.23 -0.96 -1.18
C ASN A 32 -0.19 -0.12 0.04
N LEU A 33 -1.39 0.45 -0.03
CA LEU A 33 -2.02 1.16 1.08
C LEU A 33 -3.18 0.37 1.66
N GLU A 34 -3.37 0.50 2.97
CA GLU A 34 -4.46 -0.07 3.73
C GLU A 34 -5.25 1.03 4.45
N GLY A 35 -6.58 0.94 4.44
CA GLY A 35 -7.46 1.83 5.21
C GLY A 35 -7.59 3.26 4.68
N LEU A 36 -7.16 3.54 3.45
CA LEU A 36 -7.31 4.84 2.77
C LEU A 36 -7.72 4.67 1.32
N GLU A 37 -8.64 5.52 0.87
CA GLU A 37 -8.93 5.65 -0.55
C GLU A 37 -7.88 6.54 -1.23
N PRO A 38 -7.58 6.34 -2.53
CA PRO A 38 -6.60 7.17 -3.24
C PRO A 38 -6.86 8.68 -3.18
N ARG A 39 -8.13 9.09 -3.05
CA ARG A 39 -8.55 10.50 -2.97
C ARG A 39 -8.20 11.16 -1.63
N ASP A 40 -7.99 10.37 -0.59
CA ASP A 40 -7.67 10.87 0.76
C ASP A 40 -6.17 11.14 0.92
N LEU A 41 -5.36 10.63 0.00
CA LEU A 41 -3.90 10.72 0.04
C LEU A 41 -3.38 12.10 -0.35
N LYS A 42 -2.36 12.54 0.38
CA LYS A 42 -1.55 13.71 0.07
C LYS A 42 -0.07 13.36 0.18
N ILE A 43 0.74 13.88 -0.73
CA ILE A 43 2.21 13.72 -0.63
C ILE A 43 2.68 14.34 0.69
N GLY A 44 3.49 13.59 1.44
CA GLY A 44 3.98 13.99 2.76
C GLY A 44 3.03 13.68 3.92
N MET A 45 1.88 13.04 3.66
CA MET A 45 1.01 12.53 4.73
C MET A 45 1.76 11.49 5.57
N PRO A 46 1.75 11.62 6.92
CA PRO A 46 2.27 10.59 7.82
C PRO A 46 1.50 9.28 7.67
N LEU A 47 2.24 8.17 7.62
CA LEU A 47 1.69 6.82 7.50
C LEU A 47 2.42 5.90 8.48
N ALA A 48 1.71 4.88 8.96
CA ALA A 48 2.28 3.83 9.78
C ALA A 48 2.29 2.50 9.01
N VAL A 49 3.32 1.68 9.25
CA VAL A 49 3.39 0.32 8.69
C VAL A 49 2.25 -0.53 9.24
N ARG A 50 1.69 -1.36 8.37
CA ARG A 50 0.67 -2.36 8.65
C ARG A 50 1.12 -3.69 8.07
N PHE A 51 0.63 -4.77 8.68
CA PHE A 51 0.92 -6.14 8.27
C PHE A 51 -0.41 -6.88 8.06
N PRO A 52 -1.18 -6.50 7.03
CA PRO A 52 -2.41 -7.21 6.72
C PRO A 52 -2.07 -8.66 6.38
N GLY A 53 -2.92 -9.57 6.82
CA GLY A 53 -2.79 -10.98 6.49
C GLY A 53 -2.84 -11.19 4.96
N GLY A 54 -2.11 -12.18 4.47
CA GLY A 54 -2.15 -12.58 3.07
C GLY A 54 -2.40 -14.08 2.89
N PRO A 55 -2.58 -14.52 1.64
CA PRO A 55 -2.78 -15.93 1.31
C PRO A 55 -1.69 -16.80 1.91
N GLU A 56 -2.07 -17.94 2.49
CA GLU A 56 -1.15 -18.93 3.07
C GLU A 56 -0.21 -18.35 4.16
N GLY A 57 -0.60 -17.24 4.80
CA GLY A 57 0.22 -16.58 5.81
C GLY A 57 1.40 -15.78 5.25
N PHE A 58 1.44 -15.55 3.93
CA PHE A 58 2.42 -14.68 3.32
C PHE A 58 2.05 -13.21 3.60
N ILE A 59 2.82 -12.55 4.46
CA ILE A 59 2.54 -11.19 4.93
C ILE A 59 3.56 -10.23 4.31
N LEU A 60 3.05 -9.17 3.69
CA LEU A 60 3.87 -8.07 3.17
C LEU A 60 3.59 -6.77 3.93
N PRO A 61 4.61 -5.95 4.18
CA PRO A 61 4.41 -4.65 4.81
C PRO A 61 3.65 -3.72 3.87
N GLN A 62 2.53 -3.22 4.34
CA GLN A 62 1.73 -2.16 3.71
C GLN A 62 1.70 -0.92 4.61
N PHE A 63 1.06 0.16 4.18
CA PHE A 63 1.01 1.40 4.95
C PHE A 63 -0.41 1.95 5.03
N GLY A 64 -0.77 2.55 6.16
CA GLY A 64 -2.07 3.19 6.36
C GLY A 64 -1.95 4.44 7.21
N PRO A 65 -3.07 5.07 7.59
CA PRO A 65 -3.08 6.23 8.48
C PRO A 65 -2.28 5.94 9.75
N GLU A 66 -1.47 6.91 10.16
CA GLU A 66 -0.98 6.95 11.53
C GLU A 66 -2.19 6.98 12.48
N ALA A 67 -2.14 6.17 13.54
CA ALA A 67 -3.27 5.99 14.47
C ALA A 67 -3.49 7.24 15.32
#